data_AF-A0A7W6APE1-F1
#
_entry.id   AF-A0A7W6APE1-F1
#
_cell.length_a   1.000
_cell.length_b   1.000
_cell.length_c   1.000
_cell.angle_alpha   90.00
_cell.angle_beta   90.00
_cell.angle_gamma   90.00
#
_symmetry.space_group_name_H-M   'P 1'
#
loop_
_entity.id
_entity.type
_entity.pdbx_description
1 polymer ?
#
loop_
_entity_poly.entity_id
_entity_poly.type
_entity_poly.pdbx_seq_one_letter_code
_entity_poly.pdbx_strand_id
1 'polypeptide(L)'
;MNAIKTIVHELGGLVVDDVGFALAVVVWIALVWLLSDFILSPSPWVPTMFFVGLGTIVLESVMRRSRAAANAGDAIPPLPAPLQ
;
A
#
# COMPACT_ATOMS: atom_id res chain seq x y z
N MET A 1 4.75 3.60 -30.52
CA MET A 1 5.11 4.62 -29.49
C MET A 1 4.23 4.57 -28.25
N ASN A 2 2.96 4.12 -28.32
CA ASN A 2 2.07 4.06 -27.15
C ASN A 2 2.38 2.90 -26.18
N ALA A 3 2.80 1.72 -26.67
CA ALA A 3 3.06 0.56 -25.82
C ALA A 3 4.20 0.78 -24.80
N ILE A 4 5.31 1.39 -25.21
CA ILE A 4 6.44 1.69 -24.32
C ILE A 4 6.02 2.70 -23.24
N LYS A 5 5.22 3.70 -23.60
CA LYS A 5 4.68 4.69 -22.65
C LYS A 5 3.77 4.05 -21.61
N THR A 6 2.91 3.12 -22.02
CA THR A 6 2.05 2.35 -21.10
C THR A 6 2.89 1.51 -20.15
N ILE A 7 3.88 0.77 -20.66
CA ILE A 7 4.76 -0.05 -19.82
C ILE A 7 5.52 0.80 -18.79
N VAL A 8 6.04 1.97 -19.20
CA VAL A 8 6.74 2.89 -18.28
C VAL A 8 5.79 3.47 -17.24
N HIS A 9 4.55 3.78 -17.60
CA HIS A 9 3.55 4.28 -16.66
C HIS A 9 3.10 3.21 -15.65
N GLU A 10 2.92 1.97 -16.12
CA GLU A 10 2.62 0.80 -15.28
C GLU A 10 3.78 0.49 -14.31
N LEU A 11 5.04 0.46 -14.80
CA LEU A 11 6.22 0.28 -13.95
C LEU A 11 6.38 1.42 -12.94
N GLY A 12 6.20 2.67 -13.38
CA GLY A 12 6.27 3.83 -12.51
C GLY A 12 5.17 3.81 -11.44
N GLY A 13 3.95 3.41 -11.81
CA GLY A 13 2.84 3.22 -10.88
C GLY A 13 3.12 2.13 -9.85
N LEU A 14 3.70 1.00 -10.28
CA LEU A 14 4.07 -0.10 -9.39
C LEU A 14 5.12 0.33 -8.36
N VAL A 15 6.16 1.06 -8.80
CA VAL A 15 7.21 1.57 -7.92
C VAL A 15 6.66 2.65 -6.97
N VAL A 16 5.78 3.54 -7.44
CA VAL A 16 5.16 4.58 -6.60
C VAL A 16 4.28 3.97 -5.51
N ASP A 17 3.56 2.89 -5.80
CA ASP A 17 2.75 2.14 -4.82
C ASP A 17 3.66 1.59 -3.69
N ASP A 18 4.77 0.96 -4.06
CA ASP A 18 5.75 0.41 -3.11
C ASP A 18 6.48 1.51 -2.32
N VAL A 19 6.85 2.62 -2.97
CA VAL A 19 7.49 3.78 -2.33
C VAL A 19 6.54 4.47 -1.34
N GLY A 20 5.26 4.59 -1.68
CA GLY A 20 4.25 5.15 -0.79
C GLY A 20 4.07 4.31 0.49
N PHE A 21 4.02 2.99 0.33
CA PHE A 21 4.00 2.07 1.47
C PHE A 21 5.27 2.19 2.33
N ALA A 22 6.45 2.16 1.70
CA ALA A 22 7.72 2.28 2.41
C ALA A 22 7.83 3.62 3.16
N LEU A 23 7.41 4.73 2.54
CA LEU A 23 7.34 6.05 3.19
C LEU A 23 6.41 6.04 4.40
N ALA A 24 5.22 5.45 4.28
CA ALA A 24 4.27 5.38 5.38
C ALA A 24 4.86 4.63 6.59
N VAL A 25 5.53 3.50 6.34
CA VAL A 25 6.24 2.73 7.38
C VAL A 25 7.35 3.55 8.03
N VAL A 26 8.21 4.20 7.24
CA VAL A 26 9.32 5.02 7.75
C VAL A 26 8.82 6.21 8.56
N VAL A 27 7.80 6.93 8.07
CA VAL A 27 7.19 8.06 8.76
C VAL A 27 6.57 7.61 10.08
N TRP A 28 5.86 6.48 10.10
CA TRP A 28 5.27 5.95 11.33
C TRP A 28 6.32 5.57 12.36
N ILE A 29 7.38 4.88 11.94
CA ILE A 29 8.49 4.51 12.82
C ILE A 29 9.14 5.76 13.41
N ALA A 30 9.44 6.77 12.57
CA ALA A 30 10.02 8.02 13.01
C ALA A 30 9.11 8.78 14.00
N LEU A 31 7.80 8.77 13.75
CA LEU A 31 6.82 9.44 14.61
C LEU A 31 6.70 8.76 15.98
N VAL A 32 6.58 7.43 16.03
CA VAL A 32 6.52 6.70 17.31
C VAL A 32 7.85 6.80 18.06
N TRP A 33 8.98 6.77 17.34
CA TRP A 33 10.30 6.98 17.93
C TRP A 33 10.43 8.37 18.56
N LEU A 34 10.07 9.43 17.82
CA LEU A 34 10.09 10.81 18.33
C LEU A 34 9.13 10.98 19.51
N LEU A 35 7.93 10.40 19.43
CA LEU A 35 6.95 10.47 20.51
C LEU A 35 7.47 9.76 21.77
N SER A 36 8.18 8.65 21.62
CA SER A 36 8.82 7.94 22.73
C SER A 36 10.02 8.69 23.31
N ASP A 37 10.79 9.41 22.51
CA ASP A 37 11.99 10.10 23.01
C ASP A 37 11.64 11.41 23.73
N PHE A 38 10.61 12.12 23.25
CA PHE A 38 10.28 13.46 23.73
C PHE A 38 9.08 13.52 24.69
N ILE A 39 8.13 12.58 24.61
CA ILE A 39 6.83 12.71 25.28
C ILE A 39 6.54 11.55 26.23
N LEU A 40 6.83 10.31 25.85
CA LEU A 40 6.64 9.15 26.72
C LEU A 40 7.95 8.72 27.37
N SER A 41 8.14 9.00 28.67
CA SER A 41 9.06 8.21 29.50
C SER A 41 8.88 6.71 29.19
N PRO A 42 9.94 5.87 29.24
CA PRO A 42 9.94 4.49 28.76
C PRO A 42 8.66 3.77 29.20
N SER A 43 7.73 3.65 28.24
CA SER A 43 6.36 3.27 28.48
C SER A 43 6.11 1.92 27.84
N PRO A 44 5.45 0.99 28.54
CA PRO A 44 5.15 -0.34 28.01
C PRO A 44 4.24 -0.31 26.78
N TRP A 45 3.64 0.84 26.47
CA TRP A 45 2.75 1.04 25.32
C TRP A 45 3.48 1.33 24.01
N VAL A 46 4.77 1.69 24.05
CA VAL A 46 5.55 2.01 22.84
C VAL A 46 5.59 0.83 21.85
N PRO A 47 5.88 -0.43 22.26
CA PRO A 47 5.83 -1.58 21.36
C PRO A 47 4.43 -1.81 20.76
N THR A 48 3.37 -1.57 21.53
CA THR A 48 1.99 -1.72 21.05
C THR A 48 1.67 -0.68 19.98
N MET A 49 2.10 0.57 20.13
CA MET A 49 1.92 1.61 19.11
C MET A 49 2.67 1.29 17.82
N PHE A 50 3.90 0.76 17.92
CA PHE A 50 4.62 0.26 16.75
C PHE A 50 3.85 -0.86 16.06
N PHE A 51 3.42 -1.88 16.81
CA PHE A 51 2.73 -3.03 16.23
C PHE A 51 1.41 -2.65 15.57
N VAL A 52 0.57 -1.87 16.25
CA VAL A 52 -0.75 -1.48 15.73
C VAL A 52 -0.60 -0.62 14.50
N GLY A 53 0.28 0.38 14.51
CA GLY A 53 0.44 1.25 13.36
C GLY A 53 1.03 0.56 12.14
N LEU A 54 2.05 -0.28 12.32
CA LEU A 54 2.56 -1.12 11.23
C LEU A 54 1.47 -2.06 10.68
N GLY A 55 0.69 -2.69 11.57
CA GLY A 55 -0.45 -3.51 11.19
C GLY A 55 -1.49 -2.74 10.37
N THR A 56 -1.81 -1.51 10.76
CA THR A 56 -2.76 -0.67 10.00
C THR A 56 -2.24 -0.28 8.62
N ILE A 57 -0.95 0.06 8.49
CA ILE A 57 -0.34 0.43 7.20
C ILE A 57 -0.34 -0.76 6.25
N VAL A 58 0.01 -1.96 6.75
CA VAL A 58 -0.05 -3.20 5.97
C VAL A 58 -1.48 -3.50 5.54
N LEU A 59 -2.44 -3.41 6.46
CA LEU A 59 -3.85 -3.68 6.16
C LEU A 59 -4.38 -2.72 5.09
N GLU A 60 -4.08 -1.44 5.21
CA GLU A 60 -4.50 -0.40 4.27
C GLU A 60 -3.89 -0.64 2.88
N SER A 61 -2.61 -1.01 2.80
CA SER A 61 -1.95 -1.34 1.53
C SER A 61 -2.54 -2.58 0.87
N VAL A 62 -2.81 -3.64 1.63
CA VAL A 62 -3.48 -4.85 1.11
C VAL A 62 -4.89 -4.52 0.61
N MET A 63 -5.65 -3.71 1.34
CA MET A 63 -7.00 -3.29 0.95
C MET A 63 -7.02 -2.42 -0.31
N ARG A 64 -6.06 -1.50 -0.46
CA ARG A 64 -5.90 -0.71 -1.69
C ARG A 64 -5.59 -1.60 -2.87
N ARG A 65 -4.64 -2.53 -2.71
CA ARG A 65 -4.22 -3.44 -3.77
C ARG A 65 -5.32 -4.39 -4.20
N SER A 66 -6.08 -4.95 -3.25
CA SER A 66 -7.17 -5.88 -3.55
C SER A 66 -8.32 -5.19 -4.30
N ARG A 67 -8.65 -3.95 -3.94
CA ARG A 67 -9.64 -3.14 -4.67
C ARG A 67 -9.22 -2.84 -6.10
N ALA A 68 -7.95 -2.49 -6.32
CA ALA A 68 -7.42 -2.25 -7.66
C ALA A 68 -7.55 -3.52 -8.53
N ALA A 69 -7.24 -4.70 -7.97
CA ALA A 69 -7.37 -5.97 -8.67
C ALA A 69 -8.83 -6.36 -8.97
N ALA A 70 -9.76 -6.14 -8.02
CA ALA A 70 -11.18 -6.45 -8.21
C ALA A 70 -11.80 -5.62 -9.35
N ASN A 71 -11.54 -4.31 -9.37
CA ASN A 71 -12.07 -3.41 -10.40
C ASN A 71 -11.52 -3.73 -11.81
N ALA A 72 -10.32 -4.32 -11.90
CA ALA A 72 -9.76 -4.79 -13.17
C ALA A 72 -10.43 -6.08 -13.67
N GLY A 73 -10.95 -6.92 -12.78
CA GLY A 73 -11.70 -8.13 -13.13
C GLY A 73 -13.06 -7.84 -13.76
N ASP A 74 -13.75 -6.79 -13.29
CA ASP A 74 -15.04 -6.35 -13.85
C ASP A 74 -14.92 -5.73 -15.25
N ALA A 75 -13.70 -5.35 -15.66
CA ALA A 75 -13.41 -4.79 -16.98
C ALA A 75 -13.20 -5.87 -18.06
N ILE A 76 -13.15 -7.17 -17.70
CA ILE A 76 -13.01 -8.27 -18.67
C ILE A 76 -14.41 -8.56 -19.25
N PRO A 77 -14.65 -8.31 -20.55
CA PRO A 77 -15.95 -8.57 -21.16
C PRO A 77 -16.28 -10.06 -21.07
N PRO A 78 -17.57 -10.42 -20.91
CA PRO A 78 -17.99 -11.82 -20.89
C PRO A 78 -17.49 -12.53 -22.16
N LEU A 79 -17.02 -13.76 -21.99
CA LEU A 79 -16.53 -14.58 -23.09
C LEU A 79 -17.60 -14.58 -24.20
N PRO A 80 -17.25 -14.29 -25.47
CA PRO A 80 -18.22 -14.31 -26.54
C PRO A 80 -18.93 -15.66 -26.57
N ALA A 81 -20.25 -15.63 -26.72
CA ALA A 81 -21.05 -16.85 -26.81
C ALA A 81 -20.46 -17.76 -27.90
N PRO A 82 -20.37 -19.09 -27.65
CA PRO A 82 -19.89 -20.01 -28.67
C PRO A 82 -20.73 -19.82 -29.93
N LEU A 83 -20.05 -19.64 -31.07
CA LEU A 83 -20.69 -19.51 -32.37
C LEU A 83 -21.49 -20.80 -32.61
N GLN A 84 -22.82 -20.70 -32.53
CA GLN A 84 -23.76 -21.75 -32.93
C GLN A 84 -23.99 -21.68 -34.44
#